data_AF-A0A957G7K3-F1
#
_entry.id   AF-A0A957G7K3-F1
#
_cell.length_a   1.000
_cell.length_b   1.000
_cell.length_c   1.000
_cell.angle_alpha   90.00
_cell.angle_beta   90.00
_cell.angle_gamma   90.00
#
_symmetry.space_group_name_H-M   'P 1'
#
loop_
_entity.id
_entity.type
_entity.pdbx_description
1 polymer ?
#
loop_
_entity_poly.entity_id
_entity_poly.type
_entity_poly.pdbx_seq_one_letter_code
_entity_poly.pdbx_strand_id
1 'polypeptide(L)'
;MAIEDPAMMSFFEVEAHSFVIRLWQEHGQSAAPASPWRGRVDHVQSGSRRYFQRLEEIPQIIQGFTRPALDDVFESLGREQD
;
A
#
# COMPACT_ATOMS: atom_id res chain seq x y z
N MET A 1 -20.14 2.83 -28.77
CA MET A 1 -18.99 2.01 -28.32
C MET A 1 -17.90 3.00 -27.96
N ALA A 2 -17.73 3.31 -26.68
CA ALA A 2 -16.71 4.24 -26.23
C ALA A 2 -15.35 3.59 -26.48
N ILE A 3 -14.58 4.16 -27.40
CA ILE A 3 -13.17 3.82 -27.56
C ILE A 3 -12.47 4.53 -26.41
N GLU A 4 -12.18 3.79 -25.35
CA GLU A 4 -11.40 4.29 -24.23
C GLU A 4 -10.02 4.71 -24.77
N ASP A 5 -9.70 6.00 -24.61
CA ASP A 5 -8.47 6.60 -25.13
C ASP A 5 -7.24 5.88 -24.53
N PRO A 6 -6.33 5.32 -25.34
CA PRO A 6 -5.14 4.64 -24.84
C PRO A 6 -4.24 5.55 -23.97
N ALA A 7 -4.27 6.88 -24.16
CA ALA A 7 -3.58 7.81 -23.27
C ALA A 7 -4.25 7.88 -21.88
N MET A 8 -5.58 7.73 -21.82
CA MET A 8 -6.32 7.67 -20.56
C MET A 8 -6.06 6.37 -19.80
N MET A 9 -5.96 5.21 -20.50
CA MET A 9 -5.54 3.96 -19.87
C MET A 9 -4.11 4.04 -19.30
N SER A 10 -3.19 4.64 -20.05
CA SER A 10 -1.81 4.85 -19.60
C SER A 10 -1.71 5.77 -18.38
N PHE A 11 -2.57 6.78 -18.26
CA PHE A 11 -2.59 7.69 -17.12
C PHE A 11 -3.03 6.96 -15.84
N PHE A 12 -4.10 6.17 -15.92
CA PHE A 12 -4.56 5.37 -14.77
C PHE A 12 -3.53 4.33 -14.33
N GLU A 13 -2.78 3.73 -15.27
CA GLU A 13 -1.69 2.81 -14.92
C GLU A 13 -0.53 3.51 -14.20
N VAL A 14 -0.25 4.78 -14.53
CA VAL A 14 0.81 5.58 -13.88
C VAL A 14 0.42 6.00 -12.46
N GLU A 15 -0.86 6.31 -12.22
CA GLU A 15 -1.36 6.69 -10.89
C GLU A 15 -1.83 5.50 -10.04
N ALA A 16 -1.99 4.32 -10.65
CA ALA A 16 -2.40 3.12 -9.93
C ALA A 16 -1.29 2.63 -8.99
N HIS A 17 -1.70 2.27 -7.77
CA HIS A 17 -0.85 1.57 -6.81
C HIS A 17 -1.16 0.08 -6.84
N SER A 18 -0.12 -0.76 -6.84
CA SER A 18 -0.25 -2.21 -6.84
C SER A 18 0.33 -2.80 -5.58
N PHE A 19 -0.39 -3.74 -4.98
CA PHE A 19 0.00 -4.35 -3.72
C PHE A 19 -0.03 -5.87 -3.83
N VAL A 20 0.96 -6.53 -3.23
CA VAL A 20 0.93 -7.98 -2.98
C VAL A 20 0.73 -8.20 -1.49
N ILE A 21 -0.39 -8.82 -1.13
CA ILE A 21 -0.72 -9.16 0.26
C ILE A 21 -0.48 -10.65 0.46
N ARG A 22 0.28 -11.01 1.49
CA ARG A 22 0.45 -12.40 1.93
C ARG A 22 -0.04 -12.54 3.35
N LEU A 23 -0.78 -13.62 3.63
CA LEU A 23 -1.25 -13.99 4.96
C LEU A 23 -0.88 -15.44 5.24
N TRP A 24 -0.45 -15.74 6.46
CA TRP A 24 -0.09 -17.08 6.88
C TRP A 24 -0.34 -17.27 8.38
N GLN A 25 -0.62 -18.50 8.78
CA GLN A 25 -0.55 -18.90 10.18
C GLN A 25 0.90 -19.28 10.52
N GLU A 26 1.39 -18.84 11.67
CA GLU A 26 2.65 -19.38 12.19
C GLU A 26 2.42 -20.79 12.71
N HIS A 27 2.87 -21.84 12.04
CA HIS A 27 2.74 -23.20 12.60
C HIS A 27 3.51 -23.31 13.94
N GLY A 28 2.79 -23.24 15.05
CA GLY A 28 3.32 -23.59 16.37
C GLY A 28 3.48 -25.11 16.48
N GLN A 29 4.67 -25.59 16.82
CA GLN A 29 4.95 -27.02 17.09
C GLN A 29 4.24 -27.57 18.34
N SER A 30 3.41 -26.78 19.01
CA SER A 30 2.78 -27.13 20.28
C SER A 30 1.28 -26.91 20.19
N ALA A 31 0.52 -27.76 20.88
CA ALA A 31 -0.95 -27.83 20.94
C ALA A 31 -1.61 -26.60 21.63
N ALA A 32 -1.12 -25.40 21.32
CA ALA A 32 -1.66 -24.15 21.78
C ALA A 32 -2.92 -23.79 20.96
N PRO A 33 -3.94 -23.18 21.59
CA PRO A 33 -5.18 -22.82 20.92
C PRO A 33 -4.91 -21.72 19.89
N ALA A 34 -5.06 -22.06 18.61
CA ALA A 34 -4.93 -21.21 17.43
C ALA A 34 -3.57 -20.48 17.30
N SER A 35 -2.71 -21.00 16.41
CA SER A 35 -1.51 -20.31 15.95
C SER A 35 -1.83 -18.88 15.47
N PRO A 36 -1.07 -17.85 15.90
CA PRO A 36 -1.34 -16.48 15.51
C PRO A 36 -1.16 -16.30 13.99
N TRP A 37 -2.07 -15.57 13.37
CA TRP A 37 -1.92 -15.15 11.99
C TRP A 37 -0.91 -14.02 11.87
N ARG A 38 -0.18 -14.01 10.77
CA ARG A 38 0.64 -12.89 10.33
C ARG A 38 0.30 -12.54 8.89
N GLY A 39 0.57 -11.30 8.53
CA GLY A 39 0.47 -10.85 7.17
C GLY A 39 1.52 -9.82 6.82
N ARG A 40 1.66 -9.58 5.52
CA ARG A 40 2.44 -8.47 4.98
C ARG A 40 1.80 -7.89 3.73
N VAL A 41 2.02 -6.61 3.53
CA VAL A 41 1.71 -5.86 2.31
C VAL A 41 3.02 -5.40 1.69
N ASP A 42 3.23 -5.77 0.43
CA ASP A 42 4.33 -5.31 -0.41
C ASP A 42 3.76 -4.30 -1.43
N HIS A 43 4.19 -3.03 -1.40
CA HIS A 43 3.85 -2.04 -2.44
C HIS A 43 4.81 -2.19 -3.62
N VAL A 44 4.29 -2.61 -4.77
CA VAL A 44 5.10 -3.04 -5.92
C VAL A 44 5.96 -1.90 -6.46
N GLN A 45 5.40 -0.72 -6.62
CA GLN A 45 6.05 0.45 -7.22
C GLN A 45 7.21 0.95 -6.36
N SER A 46 7.01 1.08 -5.04
CA SER A 46 8.06 1.60 -4.14
C SER A 46 9.01 0.53 -3.58
N GLY A 47 8.66 -0.75 -3.69
CA GLY A 47 9.32 -1.84 -2.96
C GLY A 47 9.09 -1.87 -1.45
N SER A 48 8.27 -0.94 -0.90
CA SER A 48 7.99 -0.87 0.54
C SER A 48 7.27 -2.11 1.06
N ARG A 49 7.67 -2.56 2.25
CA ARG A 49 7.06 -3.69 2.95
C ARG A 49 6.54 -3.27 4.32
N ARG A 50 5.32 -3.70 4.65
CA ARG A 50 4.71 -3.53 5.97
C ARG A 50 4.15 -4.87 6.45
N TYR A 51 4.41 -5.22 7.70
CA TYR A 51 3.83 -6.41 8.35
C TYR A 51 2.61 -6.01 9.18
N PHE A 52 1.63 -6.90 9.28
CA PHE A 52 0.44 -6.71 10.09
C PHE A 52 0.03 -8.02 10.79
N GLN A 53 -0.77 -7.90 11.84
CA GLN A 53 -1.33 -9.05 12.57
C GLN A 53 -2.86 -9.02 12.59
N ARG A 54 -3.46 -7.86 12.31
CA ARG A 54 -4.91 -7.67 12.24
C ARG A 54 -5.31 -7.24 10.83
N LEU A 55 -6.40 -7.77 10.31
CA LEU A 55 -6.86 -7.45 8.95
C LEU A 55 -7.27 -5.98 8.83
N GLU A 56 -7.78 -5.42 9.94
CA GLU A 56 -8.17 -4.03 10.04
C GLU A 56 -7.02 -3.04 9.86
N GLU A 57 -5.75 -3.49 9.81
CA GLU A 57 -4.54 -2.68 9.58
C GLU A 57 -4.24 -2.46 8.08
N ILE A 58 -4.80 -3.29 7.20
CA ILE A 58 -4.55 -3.22 5.76
C ILE A 58 -5.02 -1.88 5.16
N PRO A 59 -6.22 -1.36 5.48
CA PRO A 59 -6.68 -0.09 4.92
C PRO A 59 -5.77 1.09 5.29
N GLN A 60 -5.24 1.14 6.52
CA GLN A 60 -4.36 2.23 6.97
C GLN A 60 -2.99 2.13 6.28
N ILE A 61 -2.50 0.92 6.03
CA ILE A 61 -1.28 0.72 5.23
C ILE A 61 -1.49 1.25 3.81
N ILE A 62 -2.59 0.88 3.14
CA ILE A 62 -2.90 1.31 1.77
C ILE A 62 -3.10 2.84 1.72
N GLN A 63 -3.83 3.41 2.68
CA GLN A 63 -4.05 4.86 2.79
C GLN A 63 -2.74 5.65 2.86
N GLY A 64 -1.68 5.08 3.45
CA GLY A 64 -0.35 5.69 3.46
C GLY A 64 0.28 5.89 2.08
N PHE A 65 -0.19 5.17 1.06
CA PHE A 65 0.30 5.30 -0.32
C PHE A 65 -0.67 6.08 -1.22
N THR A 66 -1.97 6.11 -0.89
CA THR A 66 -2.99 6.78 -1.71
C THR A 66 -3.29 8.20 -1.25
N ARG A 67 -2.82 8.62 -0.07
CA ARG A 67 -2.96 10.01 0.35
C ARG A 67 -2.02 10.84 -0.52
N PRO A 68 -2.52 11.86 -1.25
CA PRO A 68 -1.66 12.81 -1.92
C PRO A 68 -0.67 13.34 -0.89
N ALA A 69 0.60 13.47 -1.27
CA ALA A 69 1.57 14.18 -0.46
C ALA A 69 1.16 15.67 -0.41
N LEU A 70 0.13 15.98 0.37
CA LEU A 70 -0.11 17.34 0.83
C LEU A 70 1.14 17.82 1.57
N ASP A 71 1.90 16.90 2.17
CA ASP A 71 3.18 17.15 2.82
C ASP A 71 4.26 17.66 1.82
N ASP A 72 4.35 17.13 0.59
CA ASP A 72 5.37 17.55 -0.40
C ASP A 72 5.08 18.95 -0.97
N VAL A 73 3.80 19.34 -1.07
CA VAL A 73 3.41 20.69 -1.55
C VAL A 73 3.76 21.75 -0.51
N PHE A 74 3.52 21.48 0.78
CA PHE A 74 3.92 22.42 1.85
C PHE A 74 5.44 22.53 1.99
N GLU A 75 6.19 21.43 1.78
CA GLU A 75 7.65 21.47 1.83
C GLU A 75 8.25 22.20 0.61
N SER A 76 7.67 22.04 -0.59
CA SER A 76 8.14 22.76 -1.78
C SER A 76 7.84 24.27 -1.73
N LEU A 77 6.67 24.66 -1.22
CA LEU A 77 6.32 26.09 -1.03
C LEU A 77 7.10 26.77 0.10
N GLY A 78 7.65 25.98 1.04
CA GLY A 78 8.49 26.47 2.13
C GLY A 78 9.95 26.73 1.73
N ARG A 79 10.43 26.18 0.60
CA ARG A 79 11.82 26.32 0.14
C ARG A 79 12.04 27.43 -0.90
N GLU A 80 11.00 28.15 -1.30
CA GLU A 80 11.08 29.26 -2.27
C GLU A 80 11.21 30.65 -1.60
N GLN A 81 11.40 30.73 -0.27
CA GLN A 81 11.51 32.01 0.46
C GLN A 81 12.81 32.19 1.27
N ASP A 82 13.90 31.51 0.91
CA ASP A 82 15.26 31.83 1.41
C ASP A 82 16.21 32.18 0.25
#